data_AF-A0A843K849-F1
#
_entry.id   AF-A0A843K849-F1
#
_cell.length_a   1.000
_cell.length_b   1.000
_cell.length_c   1.000
_cell.angle_alpha   90.00
_cell.angle_beta   90.00
_cell.angle_gamma   90.00
#
_symmetry.space_group_name_H-M   'P 1'
#
loop_
_entity.id
_entity.type
_entity.pdbx_description
1 polymer ?
#
loop_
_entity_poly.entity_id
_entity_poly.type
_entity_poly.pdbx_seq_one_letter_code
_entity_poly.pdbx_strand_id
1 'polypeptide(L)'
;MPLNEIIIPLIAIGLAEMGDKTQLSVILLSSRTREYIPLLAGVMLAFLITDGFAILIGSWMTGIIPLDLLKLISGGVFILFGALILRGDQKEAEEERGLSSGNALLSGFSLIFLSEWGDKTQIASALFATEYNPIMVFIGVMAALFILSVMAIYLGQIISQKVDRKLVSRIAGTLFLIIGIAIILSLLAPYAFAIGL
;
A
#
# COMPACT_ATOMS: atom_id res chain seq x y z
N MET A 1 -17.87 25.10 -10.19
CA MET A 1 -17.69 25.26 -8.74
C MET A 1 -16.56 24.32 -8.34
N PRO A 2 -15.31 24.78 -8.22
CA PRO A 2 -14.10 23.93 -8.17
C PRO A 2 -14.02 22.95 -6.99
N LEU A 3 -14.91 23.07 -6.00
CA LEU A 3 -14.90 22.23 -4.80
C LEU A 3 -15.35 20.78 -5.09
N ASN A 4 -16.23 20.57 -6.07
CA ASN A 4 -16.67 19.22 -6.45
C ASN A 4 -15.52 18.39 -7.05
N GLU A 5 -14.59 19.04 -7.75
CA GLU A 5 -13.40 18.43 -8.36
C GLU A 5 -12.39 17.91 -7.33
N ILE A 6 -12.47 18.39 -6.09
CA ILE A 6 -11.69 17.88 -4.94
C ILE A 6 -12.50 16.82 -4.18
N ILE A 7 -13.76 17.13 -3.86
CA ILE A 7 -14.59 16.29 -2.99
C ILE A 7 -14.93 14.94 -3.64
N ILE A 8 -15.21 14.92 -4.95
CA ILE A 8 -15.59 13.67 -5.64
C ILE A 8 -14.43 12.66 -5.63
N PRO A 9 -13.21 13.00 -6.09
CA PRO A 9 -12.07 12.09 -5.99
C PRO A 9 -11.73 11.73 -4.54
N LEU A 10 -11.81 12.69 -3.61
CA LEU A 10 -11.53 12.45 -2.19
C LEU A 10 -12.44 11.36 -1.61
N ILE A 11 -13.76 11.46 -1.84
CA ILE A 11 -14.72 10.49 -1.32
C ILE A 11 -14.60 9.17 -2.08
N ALA A 12 -14.48 9.21 -3.41
CA ALA A 12 -14.42 8.01 -4.23
C ALA A 12 -13.18 7.16 -3.92
N ILE A 13 -11.99 7.78 -3.89
CA ILE A 13 -10.75 7.09 -3.52
C ILE A 13 -10.78 6.71 -2.04
N GLY A 14 -11.23 7.62 -1.17
CA GLY A 14 -11.33 7.35 0.26
C GLY A 14 -12.18 6.12 0.59
N LEU A 15 -13.30 5.93 -0.12
CA LEU A 15 -14.15 4.75 0.04
C LEU A 15 -13.57 3.51 -0.64
N ALA A 16 -12.97 3.65 -1.82
CA ALA A 16 -12.39 2.52 -2.56
C ALA A 16 -11.18 1.90 -1.87
N GLU A 17 -10.40 2.72 -1.16
CA GLU A 17 -9.18 2.30 -0.46
C GLU A 17 -9.42 1.94 1.02
N MET A 18 -10.66 2.10 1.51
CA MET A 18 -10.98 1.73 2.88
C MET A 18 -11.06 0.21 3.04
N GLY A 19 -10.22 -0.32 3.94
CA GLY A 19 -10.12 -1.75 4.24
C GLY A 19 -9.25 -2.53 3.26
N ASP A 20 -8.57 -1.87 2.33
CA ASP A 20 -7.76 -2.55 1.31
C ASP A 20 -6.37 -3.00 1.82
N LYS A 21 -5.67 -3.80 1.01
CA LYS A 21 -4.31 -4.33 1.22
C LYS A 21 -3.32 -3.26 1.70
N THR A 22 -3.45 -2.04 1.20
CA THR A 22 -2.55 -0.95 1.52
C THR A 22 -2.83 -0.38 2.91
N GLN A 23 -4.10 -0.26 3.29
CA GLN A 23 -4.45 0.12 4.64
C GLN A 23 -3.99 -0.93 5.66
N LEU A 24 -4.18 -2.22 5.36
CA LEU A 24 -3.65 -3.31 6.18
C LEU A 24 -2.13 -3.24 6.30
N SER A 25 -1.43 -2.95 5.20
CA SER A 25 0.03 -2.82 5.17
C SER A 25 0.53 -1.71 6.10
N VAL A 26 -0.11 -0.54 6.06
CA VAL A 26 0.24 0.59 6.93
C VAL A 26 -0.06 0.29 8.40
N ILE A 27 -1.20 -0.35 8.72
CA ILE A 27 -1.51 -0.81 10.08
C ILE A 27 -0.42 -1.76 10.59
N LEU A 28 -0.02 -2.72 9.77
CA LEU A 28 0.99 -3.71 10.16
C LEU A 28 2.37 -3.08 10.35
N LEU A 29 2.81 -2.20 9.44
CA LEU A 29 4.09 -1.50 9.59
C LEU A 29 4.10 -0.58 10.82
N SER A 30 3.05 0.22 11.02
CA SER A 30 2.94 1.13 12.17
C SER A 30 2.86 0.39 13.50
N SER A 31 2.30 -0.83 13.53
CA SER A 31 2.29 -1.65 14.74
C SER A 31 3.67 -2.23 15.13
N ARG A 32 4.68 -2.11 14.27
CA ARG A 32 6.04 -2.65 14.49
C ARG A 32 7.13 -1.60 14.66
N THR A 33 6.83 -0.34 14.34
CA THR A 33 7.74 0.81 14.49
C THR A 33 7.19 1.82 15.50
N ARG A 34 8.07 2.60 16.11
CA ARG A 34 7.70 3.80 16.89
C ARG A 34 7.91 5.09 16.10
N GLU A 35 8.50 5.00 14.91
CA GLU A 35 8.80 6.12 14.03
C GLU A 35 7.62 6.43 13.10
N TYR A 36 6.51 6.89 13.67
CA TYR A 36 5.27 7.12 12.92
C TYR A 36 5.38 8.23 11.87
N ILE A 37 6.12 9.31 12.17
CA ILE A 37 6.29 10.44 11.24
C ILE A 37 7.17 10.03 10.03
N PRO A 38 8.35 9.39 10.22
CA PRO A 38 9.10 8.81 9.11
C PRO A 38 8.28 7.82 8.28
N LEU A 39 7.51 6.93 8.93
CA LEU A 39 6.62 5.99 8.24
C LEU A 39 5.60 6.73 7.37
N LEU A 40 4.87 7.69 7.93
CA LEU A 40 3.88 8.49 7.20
C LEU A 40 4.53 9.23 6.04
N ALA A 41 5.70 9.84 6.23
CA ALA A 41 6.44 10.52 5.16
C ALA A 41 6.79 9.55 4.03
N GLY A 42 7.26 8.34 4.35
CA GLY A 42 7.55 7.30 3.36
C GLY A 42 6.32 6.88 2.56
N VAL A 43 5.21 6.61 3.24
CA VAL A 43 3.92 6.27 2.63
C VAL A 43 3.42 7.40 1.71
N MET A 44 3.45 8.64 2.20
CA MET A 44 3.00 9.80 1.43
C MET A 44 3.90 10.09 0.22
N LEU A 45 5.21 9.89 0.34
CA LEU A 45 6.14 10.00 -0.80
C LEU A 45 5.87 8.94 -1.86
N ALA A 46 5.52 7.71 -1.47
CA ALA A 46 5.13 6.68 -2.41
C ALA A 46 3.89 7.10 -3.19
N PHE A 47 2.81 7.50 -2.49
CA PHE A 47 1.57 7.99 -3.11
C PHE A 47 1.77 9.20 -4.00
N LEU A 48 2.59 10.16 -3.56
CA LEU A 48 2.91 11.35 -4.36
C LEU A 48 3.49 10.96 -5.72
N ILE A 49 4.37 9.96 -5.75
CA ILE A 49 4.98 9.49 -7.00
C ILE A 49 3.99 8.63 -7.79
N THR A 50 3.34 7.66 -7.17
CA THR A 50 2.45 6.71 -7.88
C THR A 50 1.23 7.41 -8.47
N ASP A 51 0.50 8.17 -7.66
CA ASP A 51 -0.74 8.83 -8.06
C ASP A 51 -0.46 10.14 -8.80
N GLY A 52 0.61 10.85 -8.43
CA GLY A 52 1.06 12.01 -9.19
C GLY A 52 1.44 11.63 -10.62
N PHE A 53 2.18 10.54 -10.81
CA PHE A 53 2.49 10.00 -12.13
C PHE A 53 1.23 9.62 -12.91
N ALA A 54 0.29 8.93 -12.26
CA ALA A 54 -0.98 8.54 -12.87
C ALA A 54 -1.80 9.73 -13.38
N ILE A 55 -1.93 10.77 -12.55
CA ILE A 55 -2.71 11.97 -12.87
C ILE A 55 -2.02 12.82 -13.94
N LEU A 56 -0.68 12.92 -13.92
CA LEU A 56 0.07 13.66 -14.92
C LEU A 56 0.07 12.99 -16.30
N ILE A 57 0.12 11.65 -16.34
CA ILE A 57 0.12 10.89 -17.60
C ILE A 57 -1.29 10.70 -18.14
N GLY A 58 -2.33 10.77 -17.29
CA GLY A 58 -3.72 10.68 -17.70
C GLY A 58 -4.02 9.40 -18.49
N SER A 59 -4.89 9.52 -19.49
CA SER A 59 -5.43 8.37 -20.27
C SER A 59 -4.40 7.52 -21.03
N TRP A 60 -3.12 7.89 -21.06
CA TRP A 60 -2.06 7.08 -21.68
C TRP A 60 -1.69 5.83 -20.87
N MET A 61 -1.97 5.81 -19.57
CA MET A 61 -1.49 4.73 -18.70
C MET A 61 -2.32 3.44 -18.79
N THR A 62 -3.59 3.53 -19.20
CA THR A 62 -4.52 2.39 -19.22
C THR A 62 -4.26 1.39 -20.36
N GLY A 63 -3.41 1.73 -21.34
CA GLY A 63 -3.16 0.91 -22.53
C GLY A 63 -1.82 0.17 -22.56
N ILE A 64 -0.85 0.51 -21.70
CA ILE A 64 0.56 0.11 -21.88
C ILE A 64 1.00 -0.97 -20.88
N ILE A 65 0.43 -1.01 -19.68
CA ILE A 65 0.89 -1.95 -18.64
C ILE A 65 -0.10 -3.11 -18.49
N PRO A 66 0.31 -4.36 -18.80
CA PRO A 66 -0.55 -5.52 -18.61
C PRO A 66 -0.84 -5.75 -17.12
N LEU A 67 -2.13 -5.86 -16.79
CA LEU A 67 -2.62 -6.07 -15.42
C LEU A 67 -2.00 -7.30 -14.73
N ASP A 68 -1.66 -8.32 -15.52
CA ASP A 68 -1.03 -9.53 -15.01
C ASP A 68 0.38 -9.29 -14.46
N LEU A 69 1.16 -8.42 -15.13
CA LEU A 69 2.51 -8.08 -14.67
C LEU A 69 2.46 -7.30 -13.34
N LEU A 70 1.48 -6.41 -13.20
CA LEU A 70 1.26 -5.61 -11.99
C LEU A 70 0.91 -6.50 -10.79
N LYS A 71 0.00 -7.44 -10.99
CA LYS A 71 -0.35 -8.44 -9.96
C LYS A 71 0.86 -9.29 -9.58
N LEU A 72 1.65 -9.76 -10.56
CA LEU A 72 2.83 -10.57 -10.28
C LEU A 72 3.87 -9.81 -9.44
N ILE A 73 4.16 -8.55 -9.80
CA ILE A 73 5.11 -7.71 -9.07
C ILE A 73 4.60 -7.44 -7.64
N SER A 74 3.35 -6.99 -7.51
CA SER A 74 2.74 -6.71 -6.20
C SER A 74 2.75 -7.97 -5.31
N GLY A 75 2.30 -9.11 -5.83
CA GLY A 75 2.30 -10.38 -5.09
C GLY A 75 3.70 -10.80 -4.62
N GLY A 76 4.72 -10.67 -5.50
CA GLY A 76 6.11 -10.94 -5.15
C GLY A 76 6.66 -10.03 -4.05
N VAL A 77 6.28 -8.75 -4.05
CA VAL A 77 6.67 -7.77 -3.03
C VAL A 77 6.03 -8.09 -1.68
N PHE A 78 4.74 -8.42 -1.66
CA PHE A 78 4.06 -8.86 -0.44
C PHE A 78 4.72 -10.12 0.14
N ILE A 79 5.08 -11.09 -0.71
CA ILE A 79 5.81 -12.29 -0.26
C ILE A 79 7.18 -11.93 0.31
N LEU A 80 7.94 -11.08 -0.38
CA LEU A 80 9.26 -10.63 0.06
C LEU A 80 9.18 -9.92 1.42
N PHE A 81 8.27 -8.96 1.58
CA PHE A 81 8.08 -8.26 2.84
C PHE A 81 7.62 -9.22 3.95
N GLY A 82 6.70 -10.13 3.66
CA GLY A 82 6.27 -11.15 4.63
C GLY A 82 7.44 -12.01 5.12
N ALA A 83 8.29 -12.48 4.20
CA ALA A 83 9.49 -13.24 4.53
C ALA A 83 10.53 -12.41 5.32
N LEU A 84 10.77 -11.15 4.94
CA LEU A 84 11.68 -10.25 5.65
C LEU A 84 11.21 -9.95 7.07
N ILE A 85 9.90 -9.75 7.25
CA ILE A 85 9.28 -9.50 8.55
C ILE A 85 9.45 -10.70 9.48
N LEU A 86 9.16 -11.92 8.99
CA LEU A 86 9.31 -13.15 9.78
C LEU A 86 10.77 -13.47 10.10
N ARG A 87 11.68 -13.22 9.15
CA ARG A 87 13.12 -13.39 9.36
C ARG A 87 13.71 -12.36 10.32
N GLY A 88 13.21 -11.12 10.30
CA GLY A 88 13.60 -10.07 11.24
C GLY A 88 13.23 -10.41 12.69
N ASP A 89 12.08 -11.05 12.94
CA ASP A 89 11.69 -11.51 14.28
C ASP A 89 12.65 -12.56 14.85
N GLN A 90 13.23 -13.42 14.00
CA GLN A 90 14.27 -14.37 14.40
C GLN A 90 15.60 -13.68 14.72
N LYS A 91 15.95 -12.61 14.00
CA LYS A 91 17.15 -11.81 14.26
C LYS A 91 17.03 -10.93 15.50
N GLU A 92 15.85 -10.38 15.82
CA GLU A 92 15.65 -9.61 17.06
C GLU A 92 15.86 -10.46 18.33
N ALA A 93 15.70 -11.79 18.24
CA ALA A 93 16.08 -12.71 19.32
C ALA A 93 17.61 -12.92 19.43
N GLU A 94 18.39 -12.59 18.40
CA GLU A 94 19.86 -12.63 18.37
C GLU A 94 20.51 -11.22 18.53
N GLU A 95 19.80 -10.15 18.16
CA GLU A 95 20.27 -8.76 18.05
C GLU A 95 20.09 -7.89 19.31
N GLU A 96 19.77 -8.46 20.48
CA GLU A 96 19.99 -7.77 21.77
C GLU A 96 21.46 -7.33 21.98
N ARG A 97 22.36 -7.61 21.02
CA ARG A 97 23.77 -7.19 20.99
C ARG A 97 24.23 -6.36 19.77
N GLY A 98 23.37 -5.88 18.86
CA GLY A 98 23.88 -5.07 17.75
C GLY A 98 22.84 -4.48 16.81
N LEU A 99 22.74 -3.14 16.85
CA LEU A 99 22.05 -2.21 15.95
C LEU A 99 21.70 -2.72 14.53
N SER A 100 20.41 -2.82 14.19
CA SER A 100 19.86 -2.30 12.92
C SER A 100 18.32 -2.21 12.93
N SER A 101 17.78 -1.07 13.36
CA SER A 101 16.39 -0.70 13.07
C SER A 101 16.30 -0.23 11.62
N GLY A 102 15.72 -1.04 10.73
CA GLY A 102 15.47 -0.61 9.35
C GLY A 102 14.68 0.70 9.32
N ASN A 103 15.08 1.65 8.47
CA ASN A 103 14.48 2.97 8.39
C ASN A 103 12.97 2.87 8.08
N ALA A 104 12.12 3.35 9.00
CA ALA A 104 10.67 3.25 8.87
C ALA A 104 10.13 4.00 7.64
N LEU A 105 10.80 5.09 7.25
CA LEU A 105 10.51 5.81 6.01
C LEU A 105 10.75 4.94 4.80
N LEU A 106 11.92 4.30 4.71
CA LEU A 106 12.26 3.45 3.56
C LEU A 106 11.33 2.24 3.50
N SER A 107 10.99 1.66 4.65
CA SER A 107 10.08 0.51 4.72
C SER A 107 8.68 0.87 4.25
N GLY A 108 8.14 2.00 4.73
CA GLY A 108 6.85 2.53 4.27
C GLY A 108 6.85 2.88 2.80
N PHE A 109 7.87 3.62 2.35
CA PHE A 109 8.02 4.01 0.95
C PHE A 109 8.08 2.79 0.04
N SER A 110 9.04 1.88 0.25
CA SER A 110 9.26 0.74 -0.63
C SER A 110 8.07 -0.19 -0.67
N LEU A 111 7.42 -0.45 0.46
CA LEU A 111 6.25 -1.33 0.49
C LEU A 111 5.09 -0.72 -0.31
N ILE A 112 4.73 0.52 -0.01
CA ILE A 112 3.56 1.18 -0.62
C ILE A 112 3.84 1.42 -2.09
N PHE A 113 5.00 1.97 -2.45
CA PHE A 113 5.36 2.25 -3.84
C PHE A 113 5.26 1.01 -4.71
N LEU A 114 5.77 -0.13 -4.24
CA LEU A 114 5.76 -1.38 -4.99
C LEU A 114 4.39 -2.08 -4.97
N SER A 115 3.63 -1.94 -3.88
CA SER A 115 2.28 -2.51 -3.74
C SER A 115 1.24 -1.79 -4.61
N GLU A 116 1.38 -0.47 -4.72
CA GLU A 116 0.45 0.45 -5.38
C GLU A 116 0.84 0.78 -6.82
N TRP A 117 2.01 0.35 -7.27
CA TRP A 117 2.41 0.56 -8.66
C TRP A 117 1.40 -0.12 -9.60
N GLY A 118 0.75 0.67 -10.45
CA GLY A 118 -0.25 0.22 -11.41
C GLY A 118 -1.56 -0.26 -10.80
N ASP A 119 -1.89 0.11 -9.56
CA ASP A 119 -3.13 -0.34 -8.95
C ASP A 119 -4.39 0.40 -9.47
N LYS A 120 -5.57 -0.12 -9.09
CA LYS A 120 -6.90 0.43 -9.37
C LYS A 120 -7.01 1.93 -9.05
N THR A 121 -6.34 2.38 -7.99
CA THR A 121 -6.29 3.79 -7.57
C THR A 121 -5.70 4.66 -8.67
N GLN A 122 -4.63 4.22 -9.32
CA GLN A 122 -3.99 4.97 -10.39
C GLN A 122 -4.90 5.11 -11.61
N ILE A 123 -5.63 4.05 -11.97
CA ILE A 123 -6.60 4.08 -13.07
C ILE A 123 -7.76 5.03 -12.74
N ALA A 124 -8.30 4.95 -11.52
CA ALA A 124 -9.37 5.82 -11.06
C ALA A 124 -8.93 7.30 -11.03
N SER A 125 -7.75 7.59 -10.47
CA SER A 125 -7.15 8.93 -10.41
C SER A 125 -6.90 9.50 -11.81
N ALA A 126 -6.39 8.70 -12.75
CA ALA A 126 -6.21 9.12 -14.14
C ALA A 126 -7.54 9.43 -14.85
N LEU A 127 -8.59 8.64 -14.60
CA LEU A 127 -9.93 8.89 -15.15
C LEU A 127 -10.57 10.16 -14.57
N PHE A 128 -10.42 10.40 -13.27
CA PHE A 128 -10.88 11.67 -12.70
C PHE A 128 -10.14 12.87 -13.31
N ALA A 129 -8.86 12.72 -13.62
CA ALA A 129 -8.07 13.77 -14.27
C ALA A 129 -8.46 14.03 -15.74
N THR A 130 -9.23 13.14 -16.38
CA THR A 130 -9.81 13.42 -17.72
C THR A 130 -11.13 14.19 -17.65
N GLU A 131 -11.87 14.06 -16.55
CA GLU A 131 -13.18 14.68 -16.34
C GLU A 131 -13.10 16.02 -15.59
N TYR A 132 -12.11 16.17 -14.71
CA TYR A 132 -11.93 17.32 -13.83
C TYR A 132 -10.52 17.92 -13.94
N ASN A 133 -10.30 19.09 -13.33
CA ASN A 133 -8.98 19.71 -13.31
C ASN A 133 -7.96 18.80 -12.59
N PRO A 134 -6.83 18.40 -13.24
CA PRO A 134 -5.87 17.46 -12.68
C PRO A 134 -5.27 17.88 -11.34
N ILE A 135 -5.08 19.19 -11.11
CA ILE A 135 -4.52 19.70 -9.84
C ILE A 135 -5.55 19.52 -8.71
N MET A 136 -6.82 19.80 -8.98
CA MET A 136 -7.90 19.62 -8.00
C MET A 136 -8.11 18.15 -7.66
N VAL A 137 -8.06 17.27 -8.67
CA VAL A 137 -8.11 15.82 -8.49
C VAL A 137 -6.95 15.35 -7.63
N PHE A 138 -5.73 15.77 -7.95
CA PHE A 138 -4.54 15.42 -7.19
C PHE A 138 -4.66 15.81 -5.71
N ILE A 139 -5.13 17.03 -5.42
CA ILE A 139 -5.38 17.46 -4.04
C ILE A 139 -6.40 16.56 -3.34
N GLY A 140 -7.51 16.21 -4.01
CA GLY A 140 -8.54 15.34 -3.46
C GLY A 140 -8.03 13.93 -3.15
N VAL A 141 -7.30 13.33 -4.11
CA VAL A 141 -6.69 11.99 -3.96
C VAL A 141 -5.67 11.99 -2.83
N MET A 142 -4.72 12.94 -2.81
CA MET A 142 -3.70 13.01 -1.77
C MET A 142 -4.30 13.25 -0.37
N ALA A 143 -5.36 14.05 -0.27
CA ALA A 143 -6.07 14.26 0.99
C ALA A 143 -6.75 12.96 1.48
N ALA A 144 -7.40 12.20 0.59
CA ALA A 144 -7.99 10.91 0.95
C ALA A 144 -6.93 9.92 1.47
N LEU A 145 -5.85 9.75 0.72
CA LEU A 145 -4.75 8.83 1.06
C LEU A 145 -4.04 9.23 2.36
N PHE A 146 -3.89 10.54 2.60
CA PHE A 146 -3.36 11.05 3.86
C PHE A 146 -4.26 10.69 5.05
N ILE A 147 -5.57 10.93 4.95
CA ILE A 147 -6.54 10.63 6.01
C ILE A 147 -6.52 9.13 6.33
N LEU A 148 -6.57 8.27 5.29
CA LEU A 148 -6.54 6.82 5.46
C LEU A 148 -5.22 6.35 6.09
N SER A 149 -4.09 6.93 5.68
CA SER A 149 -2.76 6.59 6.22
C SER A 149 -2.63 6.98 7.69
N VAL A 150 -3.08 8.18 8.07
CA VAL A 150 -3.10 8.62 9.47
C VAL A 150 -3.99 7.71 10.32
N MET A 151 -5.18 7.37 9.81
CA MET A 151 -6.09 6.44 10.50
C MET A 151 -5.45 5.07 10.69
N ALA A 152 -4.82 4.53 9.64
CA ALA A 152 -4.12 3.24 9.69
C ALA A 152 -2.97 3.24 10.70
N ILE A 153 -2.15 4.30 10.71
CA ILE A 153 -1.05 4.45 11.67
C ILE A 153 -1.57 4.52 13.10
N TYR A 154 -2.64 5.28 13.34
CA TYR A 154 -3.25 5.38 14.67
C TYR A 154 -3.78 4.02 15.15
N LEU A 155 -4.45 3.25 14.28
CA LEU A 155 -4.91 1.90 14.59
C LEU A 155 -3.73 0.95 14.88
N GLY A 156 -2.67 0.98 14.07
CA GLY A 156 -1.47 0.19 14.31
C GLY A 156 -0.76 0.54 15.62
N GLN A 157 -0.72 1.82 15.98
CA GLN A 157 -0.20 2.28 17.28
C GLN A 157 -1.02 1.72 18.45
N ILE A 158 -2.36 1.68 18.36
CA ILE A 158 -3.21 1.07 19.40
C ILE A 158 -2.92 -0.43 19.52
N ILE A 159 -2.77 -1.13 18.40
CA ILE A 159 -2.45 -2.56 18.39
C ILE A 159 -1.08 -2.81 19.06
N SER A 160 -0.07 -2.02 18.74
CA SER A 160 1.28 -2.15 19.32
C SER A 160 1.32 -1.96 20.83
N GLN A 161 0.36 -1.24 21.43
CA GLN A 161 0.30 -1.05 22.88
C GLN A 161 -0.36 -2.23 23.61
N LYS A 162 -1.18 -3.02 22.91
CA LYS A 162 -1.97 -4.11 23.50
C LYS A 162 -1.44 -5.51 23.18
N VAL A 163 -0.57 -5.62 22.18
CA VAL A 163 -0.11 -6.91 21.64
C VAL A 163 1.41 -6.94 21.60
N ASP A 164 2.00 -8.05 22.05
CA ASP A 164 3.44 -8.24 22.05
C ASP A 164 4.03 -8.11 20.64
N ARG A 165 5.16 -7.40 20.53
CA ARG A 165 5.83 -7.10 19.27
C ARG A 165 6.15 -8.36 18.44
N LYS A 166 6.52 -9.48 19.09
CA LYS A 166 6.76 -10.76 18.41
C LYS A 166 5.50 -11.33 17.76
N LEU A 167 4.36 -11.26 18.46
CA LEU A 167 3.09 -11.73 17.92
C LEU A 167 2.62 -10.85 16.76
N VAL A 168 2.77 -9.52 16.90
CA VAL A 168 2.50 -8.56 15.82
C VAL A 168 3.39 -8.85 14.60
N SER A 169 4.69 -9.08 14.79
CA SER A 169 5.63 -9.44 13.71
C SER A 169 5.20 -10.72 13.00
N ARG A 170 4.84 -11.77 13.74
CA ARG A 170 4.40 -13.04 13.16
C ARG A 170 3.10 -12.90 12.39
N ILE A 171 2.11 -12.20 12.95
CA ILE A 171 0.82 -11.95 12.28
C ILE A 171 1.05 -11.13 11.01
N ALA A 172 1.80 -10.03 11.10
CA ALA A 172 2.11 -9.20 9.96
C ALA A 172 2.77 -10.00 8.84
N GLY A 173 3.89 -10.68 9.16
CA GLY A 173 4.63 -11.46 8.16
C GLY A 173 3.78 -12.55 7.51
N THR A 174 2.95 -13.23 8.31
CA THR A 174 2.01 -14.24 7.79
C THR A 174 0.94 -13.62 6.89
N LEU A 175 0.35 -12.49 7.27
CA LEU A 175 -0.63 -11.77 6.45
C LEU A 175 -0.03 -11.29 5.13
N PHE A 176 1.19 -10.73 5.15
CA PHE A 176 1.90 -10.34 3.93
C PHE A 176 2.14 -11.53 2.99
N LEU A 177 2.55 -12.69 3.52
CA LEU A 177 2.69 -13.90 2.71
C LEU A 177 1.33 -14.35 2.12
N ILE A 178 0.27 -14.37 2.92
CA ILE A 178 -1.07 -14.76 2.47
C ILE A 178 -1.57 -13.83 1.36
N ILE A 179 -1.46 -12.51 1.56
CA ILE A 179 -1.86 -11.51 0.56
C ILE A 179 -1.07 -11.71 -0.74
N GLY A 180 0.25 -11.88 -0.64
CA GLY A 180 1.09 -12.06 -1.81
C GLY A 180 0.78 -13.35 -2.59
N ILE A 181 0.57 -14.46 -1.88
CA ILE A 181 0.13 -15.73 -2.49
C ILE A 181 -1.25 -15.58 -3.13
N ALA A 182 -2.21 -14.94 -2.44
CA ALA A 182 -3.56 -14.73 -2.96
C ALA A 182 -3.55 -13.90 -4.25
N ILE A 183 -2.73 -12.85 -4.33
CA ILE A 183 -2.55 -12.05 -5.54
C ILE A 183 -2.01 -12.91 -6.69
N ILE A 184 -0.98 -13.74 -6.45
CA ILE A 184 -0.41 -14.62 -7.48
C ILE A 184 -1.41 -15.69 -7.93
N LEU A 185 -2.15 -16.31 -7.01
CA LEU A 185 -3.18 -17.29 -7.35
C LEU A 185 -4.32 -16.67 -8.17
N SER A 186 -4.67 -15.41 -7.92
CA SER A 186 -5.66 -14.68 -8.73
C SER A 186 -5.24 -14.53 -10.20
N LEU A 187 -3.94 -14.61 -10.49
CA LEU A 187 -3.40 -14.60 -11.85
C LEU A 187 -3.71 -15.91 -12.60
N LEU A 188 -3.81 -17.02 -11.87
CA LEU A 188 -4.02 -18.36 -12.42
C LEU A 188 -5.51 -18.70 -12.58
N ALA A 189 -6.39 -18.01 -11.86
CA ALA A 189 -7.83 -18.27 -11.87
C ALA A 189 -8.49 -18.18 -13.26
N PRO A 190 -8.17 -17.20 -14.13
CA PRO A 190 -8.71 -17.15 -15.49
C PRO A 190 -8.28 -18.36 -16.33
N TYR A 191 -7.06 -18.86 -16.13
CA TYR A 191 -6.52 -20.02 -16.84
C TYR A 191 -7.13 -21.33 -16.33
N ALA A 192 -7.35 -21.48 -15.03
CA ALA A 192 -8.02 -22.65 -14.45
C ALA A 192 -9.46 -22.80 -14.99
N PHE A 193 -10.21 -21.69 -15.07
CA PHE A 193 -11.56 -21.68 -15.61
C PHE A 193 -11.59 -21.95 -17.12
N ALA A 194 -10.59 -21.47 -17.87
CA ALA A 194 -10.45 -21.73 -19.30
C ALA A 194 -10.10 -23.19 -19.64
N ILE A 195 -9.52 -23.94 -18.69
CA ILE A 195 -9.15 -25.36 -18.85
C ILE A 195 -10.24 -26.29 -18.28
N GLY A 196 -11.33 -25.75 -17.71
CA GLY A 196 -12.48 -26.53 -17.23
C GLY A 196 -12.24 -27.29 -15.93
N LEU A 197 -11.38 -26.75 -15.05
CA LEU A 197 -11.18 -27.22 -13.68
C LEU A 197 -12.15 -26.56 -12.70
#